data_AF-A0A6I1QRB7-F1
#
_entry.id   AF-A0A6I1QRB7-F1
#
_cell.length_a   1.000
_cell.length_b   1.000
_cell.length_c   1.000
_cell.angle_alpha   90.00
_cell.angle_beta   90.00
_cell.angle_gamma   90.00
#
_symmetry.space_group_name_H-M   'P 1'
#
loop_
_entity.id
_entity.type
_entity.pdbx_description
1 polymer ?
#
loop_
_entity_poly.entity_id
_entity_poly.type
_entity_poly.pdbx_seq_one_letter_code
_entity_poly.pdbx_strand_id
1 'polypeptide(L)'
;MTATTDRSTRPDDPAVSFDLPEVNDVSVPSAPDVSGLTAFAGPAAADSLARRVKAVACTAPLHDLEANKVRRGGPGWSGLNCWELAFLAIDAVATRMDFDSGAPYDDIIAVVAAQAAHQVPELTADECAAVGAWVVDGLVSGRTGDGFDAVYGSWSNDGYQASEWAFKLLTEHPDDRSGVSLRASDEAINVLVGALDTDVESAKIAAEAKLQNLIDRGLLDEAVATAQAARYLTIRYAEALRREVANTRLNVADVDWAERVPGIIESALDHVLGRYRSERHILANIAENRDAATDRGLRERANQLIAVVKDCERRHQALHTRLITIRAEFREAQDELLSRPPGEVLRVDIQQALLVPLLCLPVSRAAPPLRRFFTKLSGPADVVLGDVDRLLCELAEPQVRLEHLGAAVDEPELLT
;
A
#
# COMPACT_ATOMS: atom_id res chain seq x y z
N MET A 1 45.26 48.68 13.08
CA MET A 1 45.04 50.14 13.04
C MET A 1 43.62 50.41 13.53
N THR A 2 43.52 50.82 14.81
CA THR A 2 42.63 51.85 15.40
C THR A 2 41.33 52.22 14.68
N ALA A 3 40.16 52.44 15.30
CA ALA A 3 39.64 52.42 16.67
C ALA A 3 38.11 52.63 16.52
N THR A 4 37.24 51.84 17.16
CA THR A 4 36.48 52.16 18.39
C THR A 4 36.01 53.62 18.53
N THR A 5 34.70 53.81 18.77
CA THR A 5 34.02 54.60 19.85
C THR A 5 32.53 54.70 19.42
N ASP A 6 31.57 53.98 20.00
CA ASP A 6 30.94 54.08 21.35
C ASP A 6 30.16 55.39 21.60
N ARG A 7 29.01 55.23 22.28
CA ARG A 7 28.18 56.22 23.00
C ARG A 7 27.40 57.27 22.20
N SER A 8 26.27 57.78 22.65
CA SER A 8 25.33 57.51 23.76
C SER A 8 24.40 58.74 23.81
N THR A 9 23.13 58.51 24.18
CA THR A 9 22.24 59.43 24.94
C THR A 9 21.78 60.78 24.35
N ARG A 10 20.45 60.84 24.08
CA ARG A 10 19.40 61.86 24.42
C ARG A 10 19.82 63.15 25.15
N PRO A 11 19.11 64.30 25.04
CA PRO A 11 17.64 64.43 25.20
C PRO A 11 16.91 65.57 24.40
N ASP A 12 15.56 65.63 24.55
CA ASP A 12 14.58 66.76 24.52
C ASP A 12 14.80 67.90 23.49
N ASP A 13 13.89 68.35 22.60
CA ASP A 13 12.47 68.76 22.66
C ASP A 13 12.19 69.47 21.27
N PRO A 14 11.01 70.00 20.89
CA PRO A 14 9.64 69.82 21.36
C PRO A 14 8.64 69.42 20.26
N ALA A 15 7.44 69.08 20.72
CA ALA A 15 6.25 68.66 19.99
C ALA A 15 5.87 69.49 18.75
N VAL A 16 5.68 68.80 17.63
CA VAL A 16 4.78 69.25 16.55
C VAL A 16 3.57 68.32 16.57
N SER A 17 2.50 68.81 17.17
CA SER A 17 1.17 68.18 17.17
C SER A 17 0.62 68.20 15.75
N PHE A 18 0.69 67.06 15.06
CA PHE A 18 -0.13 66.80 13.88
C PHE A 18 -1.37 66.04 14.35
N ASP A 19 -2.50 66.74 14.40
CA ASP A 19 -3.83 66.13 14.55
C ASP A 19 -4.08 65.21 13.34
N LEU A 20 -3.79 63.92 13.52
CA LEU A 20 -4.29 62.88 12.64
C LEU A 20 -5.73 62.59 13.05
N PRO A 21 -6.70 62.63 12.12
CA PRO A 21 -8.06 62.22 12.43
C PRO A 21 -8.04 60.76 12.90
N GLU A 22 -8.72 60.49 14.02
CA GLU A 22 -9.01 59.13 14.51
C GLU A 22 -9.46 58.27 13.33
N VAL A 23 -8.60 57.34 12.92
CA VAL A 23 -8.99 56.26 12.02
C VAL A 23 -9.91 55.38 12.87
N ASN A 24 -11.19 55.71 12.81
CA ASN A 24 -12.30 54.87 13.25
C ASN A 24 -12.01 53.43 12.84
N ASP A 25 -12.18 52.53 13.81
CA ASP A 25 -12.27 51.08 13.67
C ASP A 25 -12.67 50.68 12.25
N VAL A 26 -11.68 50.30 11.44
CA VAL A 26 -11.94 49.40 10.34
C VAL A 26 -12.31 48.10 11.04
N SER A 27 -13.62 47.90 11.21
CA SER A 27 -14.20 46.65 11.66
C SER A 27 -13.54 45.54 10.84
N VAL A 28 -12.64 44.78 11.49
CA VAL A 28 -12.17 43.51 10.96
C VAL A 28 -13.45 42.75 10.60
N PRO A 29 -13.67 42.37 9.34
CA PRO A 29 -14.85 41.58 9.00
C PRO A 29 -14.84 40.39 9.96
N SER A 30 -15.90 40.28 10.76
CA SER A 30 -16.13 39.17 11.67
C SER A 30 -15.84 37.89 10.91
N ALA A 31 -14.99 37.03 11.51
CA ALA A 31 -14.55 35.79 10.90
C ALA A 31 -15.73 35.10 10.20
N PRO A 32 -15.57 34.60 8.97
CA PRO A 32 -16.66 33.99 8.23
C PRO A 32 -17.31 32.93 9.12
N ASP A 33 -18.64 32.84 9.08
CA ASP A 33 -19.38 31.85 9.85
C ASP A 33 -18.97 30.43 9.39
N VAL A 34 -17.95 29.90 10.07
CA VAL A 34 -17.36 28.58 9.82
C VAL A 34 -18.15 27.47 10.52
N SER A 35 -19.34 27.76 11.06
CA SER A 35 -20.18 26.77 11.75
C SER A 35 -20.49 25.56 10.86
N GLY A 36 -20.59 25.77 9.53
CA GLY A 36 -20.73 24.69 8.54
C GLY A 36 -19.43 23.97 8.16
N LEU A 37 -18.26 24.55 8.44
CA LEU A 37 -16.95 23.95 8.20
C LEU A 37 -16.53 22.96 9.30
N THR A 38 -17.18 22.99 10.46
CA THR A 38 -16.96 22.03 11.57
C THR A 38 -17.23 20.59 11.14
N ALA A 39 -18.15 20.37 10.19
CA ALA A 39 -18.43 19.06 9.59
C ALA A 39 -17.23 18.46 8.84
N PHE A 40 -16.30 19.30 8.37
CA PHE A 40 -15.06 18.88 7.69
C PHE A 40 -13.85 18.76 8.63
N ALA A 41 -14.01 19.18 9.90
CA ALA A 41 -12.93 19.19 10.90
C ALA A 41 -13.03 18.05 11.93
N GLY A 42 -14.07 17.21 11.84
CA GLY A 42 -14.21 16.04 12.71
C GLY A 42 -13.26 14.89 12.33
N PRO A 43 -12.93 13.98 13.27
CA PRO A 43 -12.02 12.86 13.03
C PRO A 43 -12.46 11.96 11.86
N ALA A 44 -13.77 11.70 11.73
CA ALA A 44 -14.31 10.93 10.61
C ALA A 44 -14.13 11.63 9.24
N ALA A 45 -14.19 12.96 9.21
CA ALA A 45 -13.95 13.73 8.00
C ALA A 45 -12.45 13.73 7.64
N ALA A 46 -11.58 13.86 8.64
CA ALA A 46 -10.12 13.74 8.46
C ALA A 46 -9.72 12.36 7.94
N ASP A 47 -10.28 11.29 8.47
CA ASP A 47 -10.04 9.92 7.98
C ASP A 47 -10.55 9.73 6.54
N SER A 48 -11.69 10.34 6.20
CA SER A 48 -12.19 10.30 4.82
C SER A 48 -11.28 11.07 3.86
N LEU A 49 -10.71 12.20 4.28
CA LEU A 49 -9.80 13.01 3.49
C LEU A 49 -8.46 12.29 3.33
N ALA A 50 -7.91 11.72 4.40
CA ALA A 50 -6.70 10.91 4.35
C ALA A 50 -6.84 9.76 3.34
N ARG A 51 -7.96 9.04 3.34
CA ARG A 51 -8.24 8.00 2.34
C ARG A 51 -8.25 8.53 0.90
N ARG A 52 -8.84 9.70 0.66
CA ARG A 52 -8.86 10.32 -0.68
C ARG A 52 -7.47 10.77 -1.13
N VAL A 53 -6.70 11.39 -0.23
CA VAL A 53 -5.32 11.80 -0.52
C VAL A 53 -4.46 10.59 -0.86
N LYS A 54 -4.60 9.49 -0.10
CA LYS A 54 -3.92 8.22 -0.41
C LYS A 54 -4.33 7.67 -1.77
N ALA A 55 -5.63 7.67 -2.10
CA ALA A 55 -6.10 7.22 -3.41
C ALA A 55 -5.52 8.05 -4.58
N VAL A 56 -5.42 9.38 -4.40
CA VAL A 56 -4.77 10.27 -5.39
C VAL A 56 -3.27 10.01 -5.46
N ALA A 57 -2.61 9.79 -4.32
CA ALA A 57 -1.17 9.49 -4.31
C ALA A 57 -0.84 8.23 -5.13
N CYS A 58 -1.72 7.23 -5.14
CA CYS A 58 -1.53 6.03 -5.95
C CYS A 58 -1.49 6.30 -7.47
N THR A 59 -1.99 7.44 -7.95
CA THR A 59 -1.91 7.80 -9.37
C THR A 59 -0.62 8.58 -9.71
N ALA A 60 0.14 9.03 -8.71
CA ALA A 60 1.35 9.82 -8.93
C ALA A 60 2.38 9.11 -9.85
N PRO A 61 2.68 7.80 -9.69
CA PRO A 61 3.61 7.12 -10.59
C PRO A 61 3.15 7.11 -12.06
N LEU A 62 1.84 7.09 -12.31
CA LEU A 62 1.28 7.14 -13.67
C LEU A 62 1.47 8.54 -14.29
N HIS A 63 1.32 9.60 -13.48
CA HIS A 63 1.61 10.96 -13.92
C HIS A 63 3.11 11.18 -14.17
N ASP A 64 3.97 10.59 -13.34
CA ASP A 64 5.41 10.67 -13.52
C ASP A 64 5.88 10.00 -14.81
N LEU A 65 5.28 8.87 -15.20
CA LEU A 65 5.54 8.28 -16.51
C LEU A 65 5.19 9.28 -17.62
N GLU A 66 3.95 9.77 -17.66
CA GLU A 66 3.49 10.68 -18.71
C GLU A 66 4.34 11.97 -18.80
N ALA A 67 4.69 12.57 -17.65
CA ALA A 67 5.48 13.79 -17.62
C ALA A 67 6.93 13.59 -18.09
N ASN A 68 7.49 12.39 -17.92
CA ASN A 68 8.92 12.14 -18.12
C ASN A 68 9.24 11.34 -19.40
N LYS A 69 8.25 10.95 -20.19
CA LYS A 69 8.41 10.13 -21.42
C LYS A 69 9.41 10.71 -22.43
N VAL A 70 9.33 12.01 -22.72
CA VAL A 70 10.23 12.68 -23.68
C VAL A 70 11.64 12.81 -23.11
N ARG A 71 11.78 13.02 -21.79
CA ARG A 71 13.09 13.07 -21.14
C ARG A 71 13.78 11.71 -21.20
N ARG A 72 13.02 10.61 -21.11
CA ARG A 72 13.56 9.25 -21.08
C ARG A 72 13.91 8.70 -22.46
N GLY A 73 13.04 8.87 -23.45
CA GLY A 73 13.19 8.28 -24.79
C GLY A 73 13.24 9.28 -25.94
N GLY A 74 13.38 10.57 -25.64
CA GLY A 74 13.55 11.61 -26.65
C GLY A 74 12.25 12.00 -27.36
N PRO A 75 12.34 12.78 -28.45
CA PRO A 75 11.18 13.33 -29.15
C PRO A 75 10.22 12.27 -29.72
N GLY A 76 10.73 11.08 -30.08
CA GLY A 76 9.92 9.98 -30.61
C GLY A 76 8.86 9.46 -29.65
N TRP A 77 9.04 9.67 -28.34
CA TRP A 77 8.09 9.23 -27.32
C TRP A 77 6.98 10.24 -27.02
N SER A 78 6.99 11.40 -27.67
CA SER A 78 5.99 12.46 -27.43
C SER A 78 4.57 12.03 -27.76
N GLY A 79 4.39 11.16 -28.77
CA GLY A 79 3.09 10.63 -29.20
C GLY A 79 2.52 9.49 -28.34
N LEU A 80 3.30 8.93 -27.41
CA LEU A 80 2.83 7.86 -26.53
C LEU A 80 1.86 8.41 -25.49
N ASN A 81 0.79 7.68 -25.18
CA ASN A 81 -0.05 7.93 -24.01
C ASN A 81 0.36 6.97 -22.89
N CYS A 82 1.22 7.42 -21.99
CA CYS A 82 1.76 6.57 -20.94
C CYS A 82 0.75 6.25 -19.84
N TRP A 83 -0.33 7.03 -19.70
CA TRP A 83 -1.44 6.66 -18.82
C TRP A 83 -2.11 5.37 -19.29
N GLU A 84 -2.45 5.28 -20.58
CA GLU A 84 -3.03 4.06 -21.16
C GLU A 84 -2.08 2.87 -21.03
N LEU A 85 -0.79 3.08 -21.32
CA LEU A 85 0.21 2.02 -21.20
C LEU A 85 0.37 1.54 -19.75
N ALA A 86 0.33 2.45 -18.79
CA ALA A 86 0.40 2.11 -17.37
C ALA A 86 -0.85 1.36 -16.89
N PHE A 87 -2.04 1.82 -17.25
CA PHE A 87 -3.29 1.10 -16.94
C PHE A 87 -3.31 -0.28 -17.59
N LEU A 88 -2.86 -0.40 -18.84
CA LEU A 88 -2.73 -1.68 -19.52
C LEU A 88 -1.74 -2.60 -18.79
N ALA A 89 -0.60 -2.09 -18.34
CA ALA A 89 0.37 -2.88 -17.58
C ALA A 89 -0.23 -3.42 -16.28
N ILE A 90 -0.92 -2.57 -15.50
CA ILE A 90 -1.56 -2.98 -14.24
C ILE A 90 -2.69 -4.00 -14.52
N ASP A 91 -3.55 -3.77 -15.51
CA ASP A 91 -4.59 -4.74 -15.89
C ASP A 91 -3.97 -6.06 -16.37
N ALA A 92 -2.92 -6.00 -17.19
CA ALA A 92 -2.22 -7.17 -17.68
C ALA A 92 -1.59 -8.01 -16.56
N VAL A 93 -1.04 -7.37 -15.52
CA VAL A 93 -0.52 -8.06 -14.32
C VAL A 93 -1.68 -8.63 -13.51
N ALA A 94 -2.69 -7.83 -13.18
CA ALA A 94 -3.84 -8.28 -12.38
C ALA A 94 -4.59 -9.44 -13.04
N THR A 95 -4.64 -9.45 -14.37
CA THR A 95 -5.29 -10.52 -15.14
C THR A 95 -4.42 -11.76 -15.36
N ARG A 96 -3.10 -11.67 -15.24
CA ARG A 96 -2.22 -12.84 -15.41
C ARG A 96 -1.77 -13.47 -14.11
N MET A 97 -1.77 -12.71 -13.01
CA MET A 97 -1.49 -13.28 -11.69
C MET A 97 -2.61 -14.21 -11.26
N ASP A 98 -2.24 -15.28 -10.58
CA ASP A 98 -3.16 -16.18 -9.88
C ASP A 98 -2.88 -16.18 -8.38
N PHE A 99 -3.48 -17.14 -7.66
CA PHE A 99 -3.35 -17.18 -6.22
C PHE A 99 -1.92 -17.43 -5.75
N ASP A 100 -1.10 -18.17 -6.49
CA ASP A 100 0.25 -18.57 -6.03
C ASP A 100 1.37 -17.93 -6.89
N SER A 101 1.15 -17.73 -8.19
CA SER A 101 2.08 -17.19 -9.17
C SER A 101 1.76 -15.74 -9.58
N GLY A 102 2.83 -14.99 -9.89
CA GLY A 102 2.74 -13.67 -10.50
C GLY A 102 2.67 -13.73 -12.03
N ALA A 103 2.51 -12.57 -12.66
CA ALA A 103 2.58 -12.43 -14.11
C ALA A 103 4.06 -12.38 -14.57
N PRO A 104 4.49 -13.16 -15.57
CA PRO A 104 5.88 -13.12 -16.05
C PRO A 104 6.26 -11.71 -16.53
N TYR A 105 7.41 -11.20 -16.08
CA TYR A 105 7.84 -9.82 -16.37
C TYR A 105 7.93 -9.54 -17.89
N ASP A 106 8.57 -10.44 -18.65
CA ASP A 106 8.75 -10.29 -20.10
C ASP A 106 7.42 -10.30 -20.87
N ASP A 107 6.44 -11.08 -20.41
CA ASP A 107 5.10 -11.12 -21.02
C ASP A 107 4.39 -9.77 -20.87
N ILE A 108 4.56 -9.12 -19.71
CA ILE A 108 3.96 -7.80 -19.46
C ILE A 108 4.63 -6.74 -20.33
N ILE A 109 5.96 -6.77 -20.46
CA ILE A 109 6.67 -5.89 -21.40
C ILE A 109 6.15 -6.09 -22.81
N ALA A 110 6.01 -7.33 -23.28
CA ALA A 110 5.54 -7.62 -24.64
C ALA A 110 4.14 -7.06 -24.91
N VAL A 111 3.23 -7.14 -23.93
CA VAL A 111 1.89 -6.56 -24.02
C VAL A 111 1.94 -5.04 -24.14
N VAL A 112 2.73 -4.37 -23.29
CA VAL A 112 2.85 -2.91 -23.31
C VAL A 112 3.55 -2.43 -24.58
N ALA A 113 4.60 -3.13 -25.02
CA ALA A 113 5.31 -2.85 -26.27
C ALA A 113 4.41 -2.97 -27.49
N ALA A 114 3.54 -4.00 -27.52
CA ALA A 114 2.55 -4.14 -28.57
C ALA A 114 1.61 -2.95 -28.62
N GLN A 115 1.12 -2.46 -27.46
CA GLN A 115 0.26 -1.27 -27.42
C GLN A 115 1.00 0.01 -27.82
N ALA A 116 2.26 0.16 -27.43
CA ALA A 116 3.09 1.30 -27.86
C ALA A 116 3.23 1.35 -29.39
N ALA A 117 3.42 0.20 -30.04
CA ALA A 117 3.47 0.10 -31.50
C ALA A 117 2.14 0.48 -32.19
N HIS A 118 1.00 0.30 -31.51
CA HIS A 118 -0.29 0.76 -32.01
C HIS A 118 -0.48 2.27 -31.84
N GLN A 119 0.02 2.86 -30.75
CA GLN A 119 -0.06 4.30 -30.49
C GLN A 119 0.85 5.10 -31.42
N VAL A 120 2.08 4.62 -31.66
CA VAL A 120 3.07 5.28 -32.51
C VAL A 120 3.70 4.25 -33.45
N PRO A 121 3.12 4.01 -34.64
CA PRO A 121 3.59 3.02 -35.60
C PRO A 121 5.01 3.26 -36.14
N GLU A 122 5.54 4.48 -35.98
CA GLU A 122 6.88 4.87 -36.39
C GLU A 122 7.99 4.34 -35.47
N LEU A 123 7.65 3.90 -34.25
CA LEU A 123 8.62 3.34 -33.32
C LEU A 123 9.12 1.97 -33.81
N THR A 124 10.43 1.76 -33.69
CA THR A 124 11.04 0.46 -33.94
C THR A 124 10.63 -0.56 -32.88
N ALA A 125 10.78 -1.85 -33.17
CA ALA A 125 10.48 -2.91 -32.21
C ALA A 125 11.30 -2.78 -30.92
N ASP A 126 12.58 -2.39 -31.03
CA ASP A 126 13.47 -2.19 -29.89
C ASP A 126 13.03 -0.98 -29.04
N GLU A 127 12.56 0.11 -29.67
CA GLU A 127 12.01 1.25 -28.96
C GLU A 127 10.70 0.89 -28.24
N CYS A 128 9.81 0.13 -28.88
CA CYS A 128 8.58 -0.37 -28.24
C CYS A 128 8.88 -1.25 -27.03
N ALA A 129 9.86 -2.15 -27.13
CA ALA A 129 10.32 -2.96 -26.01
C ALA A 129 10.90 -2.10 -24.89
N ALA A 130 11.68 -1.07 -25.22
CA ALA A 130 12.23 -0.11 -24.25
C ALA A 130 11.14 0.71 -23.55
N VAL A 131 10.08 1.11 -24.26
CA VAL A 131 8.89 1.74 -23.68
C VAL A 131 8.22 0.79 -22.70
N GLY A 132 7.99 -0.47 -23.11
CA GLY A 132 7.38 -1.49 -22.26
C GLY A 132 8.16 -1.70 -20.96
N ALA A 133 9.47 -1.90 -21.06
CA ALA A 133 10.35 -2.04 -19.89
C ALA A 133 10.31 -0.81 -18.99
N TRP A 134 10.37 0.39 -19.55
CA TRP A 134 10.37 1.63 -18.75
C TRP A 134 9.03 1.88 -18.04
N VAL A 135 7.89 1.61 -18.70
CA VAL A 135 6.57 1.72 -18.06
C VAL A 135 6.45 0.73 -16.91
N VAL A 136 6.81 -0.53 -17.14
CA VAL A 136 6.76 -1.57 -16.10
C VAL A 136 7.69 -1.21 -14.94
N ASP A 137 8.94 -0.85 -15.21
CA ASP A 137 9.92 -0.45 -14.19
C ASP A 137 9.46 0.78 -13.40
N GLY A 138 8.75 1.73 -14.04
CA GLY A 138 8.20 2.91 -13.37
C GLY A 138 7.00 2.59 -12.47
N LEU A 139 6.37 1.44 -12.63
CA LEU A 139 5.27 0.95 -11.78
C LEU A 139 5.76 -0.05 -10.71
N VAL A 140 6.88 -0.72 -10.95
CA VAL A 140 7.52 -1.60 -9.97
C VAL A 140 8.11 -0.74 -8.86
N SER A 141 7.58 -0.95 -7.67
CA SER A 141 8.08 -0.30 -6.47
C SER A 141 9.42 -0.93 -6.07
N GLY A 142 10.52 -0.21 -6.30
CA GLY A 142 11.77 -0.49 -5.60
C GLY A 142 12.90 -1.14 -6.41
N ARG A 143 13.38 -0.51 -7.48
CA ARG A 143 14.79 -0.68 -7.88
C ARG A 143 15.76 0.11 -6.97
N THR A 144 15.24 0.93 -6.04
CA THR A 144 16.04 1.80 -5.14
C THR A 144 15.47 2.00 -3.71
N GLY A 145 14.32 1.44 -3.33
CA GLY A 145 13.70 1.69 -2.00
C GLY A 145 12.49 0.82 -1.65
N ASP A 146 11.91 1.06 -0.46
CA ASP A 146 10.84 0.25 0.19
C ASP A 146 9.43 0.43 -0.42
N GLY A 147 9.25 1.32 -1.40
CA GLY A 147 7.94 1.67 -1.96
C GLY A 147 7.95 2.98 -2.73
N PHE A 148 6.76 3.44 -3.13
CA PHE A 148 6.47 4.85 -3.40
C PHE A 148 6.04 5.51 -2.10
N ASP A 149 6.45 6.76 -1.88
CA ASP A 149 6.11 7.49 -0.66
C ASP A 149 5.14 8.62 -0.94
N ALA A 150 4.18 8.80 -0.04
CA ALA A 150 3.24 9.91 -0.07
C ALA A 150 3.05 10.48 1.34
N VAL A 151 2.83 11.78 1.43
CA VAL A 151 2.52 12.45 2.69
C VAL A 151 1.03 12.70 2.74
N TYR A 152 0.39 12.35 3.86
CA TYR A 152 -1.00 12.66 4.12
C TYR A 152 -1.17 13.30 5.49
N GLY A 153 -2.21 14.11 5.63
CA GLY A 153 -2.58 14.74 6.88
C GLY A 153 -3.59 13.91 7.66
N SER A 154 -3.42 13.84 8.97
CA SER A 154 -4.43 13.38 9.93
C SER A 154 -4.69 14.45 10.97
N TRP A 155 -5.91 14.48 11.52
CA TRP A 155 -6.26 15.37 12.63
C TRP A 155 -6.32 14.55 13.92
N SER A 156 -5.50 14.93 14.88
CA SER A 156 -5.51 14.37 16.24
C SER A 156 -6.01 15.43 17.23
N ASN A 157 -6.21 15.03 18.49
CA ASN A 157 -6.51 15.98 19.58
C ASN A 157 -5.42 17.03 19.76
N ASP A 158 -4.19 16.74 19.32
CA ASP A 158 -3.02 17.62 19.39
C ASP A 158 -2.82 18.46 18.11
N GLY A 159 -3.77 18.39 17.17
CA GLY A 159 -3.77 19.15 15.91
C GLY A 159 -3.42 18.32 14.68
N TYR A 160 -3.10 19.02 13.59
CA TYR A 160 -2.75 18.43 12.30
C TYR A 160 -1.38 17.76 12.35
N GLN A 161 -1.32 16.48 11.95
CA GLN A 161 -0.09 15.70 11.87
C GLN A 161 0.08 15.21 10.43
N ALA A 162 1.22 15.55 9.82
CA ALA A 162 1.64 14.99 8.55
C ALA A 162 2.28 13.61 8.82
N SER A 163 1.86 12.60 8.07
CA SER A 163 2.38 11.26 8.15
C SER A 163 2.80 10.78 6.78
N GLU A 164 3.95 10.09 6.73
CA GLU A 164 4.41 9.40 5.54
C GLU A 164 3.67 8.07 5.38
N TRP A 165 3.39 7.72 4.13
CA TRP A 165 2.75 6.49 3.75
C TRP A 165 3.49 5.90 2.55
N ALA A 166 4.18 4.80 2.81
CA ALA A 166 4.75 3.98 1.76
C ALA A 166 3.66 3.07 1.17
N PHE A 167 3.57 3.03 -0.16
CA PHE A 167 2.67 2.16 -0.90
C PHE A 167 3.40 1.52 -2.07
N LYS A 168 2.82 0.45 -2.63
CA LYS A 168 3.37 -0.24 -3.79
C LYS A 168 2.32 -0.31 -4.88
N LEU A 169 2.74 -0.36 -6.14
CA LEU A 169 1.82 -0.64 -7.25
C LEU A 169 2.06 -2.04 -7.80
N LEU A 170 3.24 -2.27 -8.37
CA LEU A 170 3.70 -3.59 -8.77
C LEU A 170 4.85 -4.03 -7.89
N THR A 171 4.88 -5.33 -7.58
CA THR A 171 5.91 -5.97 -6.77
C THR A 171 6.53 -7.13 -7.51
N GLU A 172 7.85 -7.26 -7.41
CA GLU A 172 8.60 -8.37 -7.99
C GLU A 172 8.71 -9.51 -6.99
N HIS A 173 8.50 -10.72 -7.49
CA HIS A 173 8.73 -11.96 -6.78
C HIS A 173 9.58 -12.89 -7.63
N PRO A 174 10.58 -13.56 -7.04
CA PRO A 174 11.31 -14.59 -7.76
C PRO A 174 10.34 -15.71 -8.15
N ASP A 175 10.39 -16.10 -9.42
CA ASP A 175 9.65 -17.25 -9.95
C ASP A 175 10.65 -18.26 -10.51
N ASP A 176 10.49 -19.51 -10.09
CA ASP A 176 11.32 -20.65 -10.52
C ASP A 176 11.26 -20.89 -12.03
N ARG A 177 10.24 -20.35 -12.73
CA ARG A 177 10.01 -20.56 -14.17
C ARG A 177 10.46 -19.42 -15.07
N SER A 178 10.18 -18.17 -14.70
CA SER A 178 10.45 -16.98 -15.55
C SER A 178 11.51 -16.03 -14.98
N GLY A 179 12.14 -16.40 -13.86
CA GLY A 179 13.11 -15.55 -13.15
C GLY A 179 12.41 -14.50 -12.28
N VAL A 180 11.68 -13.57 -12.90
CA VAL A 180 10.95 -12.51 -12.20
C VAL A 180 9.47 -12.56 -12.59
N SER A 181 8.60 -12.55 -11.58
CA SER A 181 7.15 -12.43 -11.73
C SER A 181 6.66 -11.17 -11.02
N LEU A 182 5.64 -10.55 -11.60
CA LEU A 182 5.02 -9.31 -11.13
C LEU A 182 3.70 -9.59 -10.45
N ARG A 183 3.40 -8.81 -9.42
CA ARG A 183 2.13 -8.88 -8.69
C ARG A 183 1.59 -7.49 -8.41
N ALA A 184 0.30 -7.30 -8.68
CA ALA A 184 -0.39 -6.06 -8.43
C ALA A 184 -0.80 -5.96 -6.96
N SER A 185 -0.56 -4.81 -6.35
CA SER A 185 -1.00 -4.49 -4.99
C SER A 185 -2.49 -4.15 -4.94
N ASP A 186 -3.04 -4.07 -3.72
CA ASP A 186 -4.39 -3.56 -3.50
C ASP A 186 -4.53 -2.11 -3.99
N GLU A 187 -3.49 -1.29 -3.82
CA GLU A 187 -3.46 0.09 -4.31
C GLU A 187 -3.56 0.17 -5.83
N ALA A 188 -2.82 -0.68 -6.55
CA ALA A 188 -2.89 -0.74 -8.01
C ALA A 188 -4.26 -1.21 -8.50
N ILE A 189 -4.86 -2.21 -7.84
CA ILE A 189 -6.22 -2.67 -8.16
C ILE A 189 -7.24 -1.56 -7.85
N ASN A 190 -7.06 -0.80 -6.76
CA ASN A 190 -7.95 0.32 -6.44
C ASN A 190 -7.84 1.46 -7.46
N VAL A 191 -6.65 1.73 -8.01
CA VAL A 191 -6.47 2.68 -9.11
C VAL A 191 -7.23 2.22 -10.36
N LEU A 192 -7.19 0.92 -10.69
CA LEU A 192 -7.99 0.36 -11.79
C LEU A 192 -9.49 0.47 -11.56
N VAL A 193 -9.96 0.10 -10.36
CA VAL A 193 -11.39 0.15 -10.03
C VAL A 193 -11.90 1.59 -9.98
N GLY A 194 -11.12 2.52 -9.43
CA GLY A 194 -11.48 3.94 -9.39
C GLY A 194 -11.52 4.62 -10.76
N ALA A 195 -10.80 4.06 -11.76
CA ALA A 195 -10.88 4.50 -13.14
C ALA A 195 -12.11 3.97 -13.89
N LEU A 196 -12.77 2.91 -13.37
CA LEU A 196 -14.04 2.46 -13.92
C LEU A 196 -15.14 3.41 -13.43
N ASP A 197 -15.91 3.98 -14.37
CA ASP A 197 -17.11 4.80 -14.10
C ASP A 197 -18.27 3.92 -13.59
N THR A 198 -18.00 3.13 -12.56
CA THR A 198 -18.96 2.23 -11.92
C THR A 198 -19.15 2.70 -10.50
N ASP A 199 -20.36 3.17 -10.19
CA ASP A 199 -20.76 3.51 -8.83
C ASP A 199 -20.48 2.33 -7.88
N VAL A 200 -19.43 2.46 -7.05
CA VAL A 200 -18.93 1.42 -6.13
C VAL A 200 -19.84 1.29 -4.91
N GLU A 201 -20.85 2.16 -4.77
CA GLU A 201 -21.64 2.26 -3.55
C GLU A 201 -22.95 1.46 -3.63
N SER A 202 -22.82 0.14 -3.87
CA SER A 202 -23.77 -0.88 -3.39
C SER A 202 -23.15 -2.27 -3.54
N ALA A 203 -23.13 -3.00 -2.42
CA ALA A 203 -22.44 -4.27 -2.19
C ALA A 203 -22.58 -5.31 -3.31
N LYS A 204 -21.62 -6.25 -3.37
CA LYS A 204 -21.47 -7.38 -4.32
C LYS A 204 -22.78 -8.02 -4.85
N ILE A 205 -23.84 -8.08 -4.04
CA ILE A 205 -25.19 -8.56 -4.39
C ILE A 205 -25.90 -7.63 -5.39
N ALA A 206 -25.76 -6.31 -5.23
CA ALA A 206 -26.28 -5.30 -6.15
C ALA A 206 -25.55 -5.34 -7.50
N ALA A 207 -24.23 -5.59 -7.51
CA ALA A 207 -23.48 -5.74 -8.75
C ALA A 207 -23.95 -6.97 -9.57
N GLU A 208 -24.25 -8.07 -8.88
CA GLU A 208 -24.77 -9.29 -9.51
C GLU A 208 -26.20 -9.11 -10.03
N ALA A 209 -27.09 -8.57 -9.20
CA ALA A 209 -28.46 -8.25 -9.63
C ALA A 209 -28.49 -7.22 -10.77
N LYS A 210 -27.58 -6.23 -10.73
CA LYS A 210 -27.39 -5.24 -11.80
C LYS A 210 -26.92 -5.92 -13.08
N LEU A 211 -25.91 -6.80 -13.01
CA LEU A 211 -25.43 -7.54 -14.18
C LEU A 211 -26.54 -8.38 -14.81
N GLN A 212 -27.32 -9.12 -14.01
CA GLN A 212 -28.46 -9.89 -14.50
C GLN A 212 -29.51 -8.98 -15.16
N ASN A 213 -29.86 -7.85 -14.52
CA ASN A 213 -30.81 -6.90 -15.08
C ASN A 213 -30.34 -6.29 -16.42
N LEU A 214 -29.05 -5.98 -16.55
CA LEU A 214 -28.46 -5.45 -17.79
C LEU A 214 -28.49 -6.49 -18.91
N ILE A 215 -28.20 -7.76 -18.59
CA ILE A 215 -28.29 -8.89 -19.54
C ILE A 215 -29.73 -9.07 -20.01
N ASP A 216 -30.70 -9.07 -19.08
CA ASP A 216 -32.13 -9.23 -19.41
C ASP A 216 -32.65 -8.08 -20.28
N ARG A 217 -32.08 -6.87 -20.12
CA ARG A 217 -32.40 -5.67 -20.91
C ARG A 217 -31.62 -5.56 -22.22
N GLY A 218 -30.68 -6.46 -22.48
CA GLY A 218 -29.82 -6.41 -23.67
C GLY A 218 -28.80 -5.26 -23.68
N LEU A 219 -28.55 -4.61 -22.54
CA LEU A 219 -27.57 -3.53 -22.38
C LEU A 219 -26.16 -4.12 -22.20
N LEU A 220 -25.65 -4.76 -23.26
CA LEU A 220 -24.42 -5.57 -23.17
C LEU A 220 -23.16 -4.74 -22.93
N ASP A 221 -23.08 -3.50 -23.41
CA ASP A 221 -21.90 -2.64 -23.20
C ASP A 221 -21.73 -2.31 -21.70
N GLU A 222 -22.81 -1.93 -21.03
CA GLU A 222 -22.82 -1.71 -19.58
C GLU A 222 -22.61 -3.01 -18.78
N ALA A 223 -23.10 -4.14 -19.30
CA ALA A 223 -22.90 -5.45 -18.69
C ALA A 223 -21.42 -5.86 -18.73
N VAL A 224 -20.70 -5.58 -19.83
CA VAL A 224 -19.26 -5.84 -19.95
C VAL A 224 -18.48 -5.01 -18.93
N ALA A 225 -18.75 -3.71 -18.83
CA ALA A 225 -18.11 -2.84 -17.83
C ALA A 225 -18.38 -3.33 -16.39
N THR A 226 -19.63 -3.71 -16.09
CA THR A 226 -20.02 -4.26 -14.78
C THR A 226 -19.31 -5.58 -14.48
N ALA A 227 -19.15 -6.46 -15.48
CA ALA A 227 -18.44 -7.72 -15.33
C ALA A 227 -16.92 -7.53 -15.12
N GLN A 228 -16.32 -6.53 -15.78
CA GLN A 228 -14.92 -6.16 -15.54
C GLN A 228 -14.71 -5.65 -14.12
N ALA A 229 -15.60 -4.78 -13.61
CA ALA A 229 -15.57 -4.34 -12.22
C ALA A 229 -15.68 -5.53 -11.26
N ALA A 230 -16.60 -6.46 -11.52
CA ALA A 230 -16.76 -7.68 -10.73
C ALA A 230 -15.50 -8.57 -10.73
N ARG A 231 -14.79 -8.66 -11.86
CA ARG A 231 -13.49 -9.37 -11.97
C ARG A 231 -12.46 -8.78 -11.02
N TYR A 232 -12.27 -7.46 -11.00
CA TYR A 232 -11.30 -6.83 -10.10
C TYR A 232 -11.66 -7.00 -8.62
N LEU A 233 -12.96 -6.98 -8.28
CA LEU A 233 -13.41 -7.28 -6.92
C LEU A 233 -13.04 -8.70 -6.47
N THR A 234 -13.12 -9.69 -7.38
CA THR A 234 -12.66 -11.05 -7.12
C THR A 234 -11.14 -11.12 -6.95
N ILE A 235 -10.39 -10.43 -7.81
CA ILE A 235 -8.92 -10.37 -7.71
C ILE A 235 -8.50 -9.77 -6.36
N ARG A 236 -9.04 -8.60 -5.98
CA ARG A 236 -8.78 -7.96 -4.69
C ARG A 236 -9.11 -8.87 -3.51
N TYR A 237 -10.21 -9.61 -3.60
CA TYR A 237 -10.58 -10.55 -2.54
C TYR A 237 -9.57 -11.71 -2.41
N ALA A 238 -9.12 -12.28 -3.53
CA ALA A 238 -8.10 -13.32 -3.52
C ALA A 238 -6.77 -12.82 -2.94
N GLU A 239 -6.38 -11.57 -3.25
CA GLU A 239 -5.19 -10.92 -2.71
C GLU A 239 -5.25 -10.74 -1.20
N ALA A 240 -6.35 -10.18 -0.69
CA ALA A 240 -6.56 -10.01 0.74
C ALA A 240 -6.47 -11.36 1.48
N LEU A 241 -7.09 -12.41 0.92
CA LEU A 241 -7.07 -13.74 1.50
C LEU A 241 -5.67 -14.37 1.48
N ARG A 242 -4.92 -14.22 0.38
CA ARG A 242 -3.53 -14.70 0.31
C ARG A 242 -2.66 -14.01 1.35
N ARG A 243 -2.79 -12.68 1.51
CA ARG A 243 -2.02 -11.92 2.51
C ARG A 243 -2.35 -12.38 3.93
N GLU A 244 -3.63 -12.60 4.23
CA GLU A 244 -4.06 -13.13 5.52
C GLU A 244 -3.47 -14.53 5.78
N VAL A 245 -3.52 -15.42 4.79
CA VAL A 245 -2.90 -16.75 4.85
C VAL A 245 -1.38 -16.65 5.06
N ALA A 246 -0.69 -15.77 4.34
CA ALA A 246 0.75 -15.57 4.46
C ALA A 246 1.16 -15.01 5.84
N ASN A 247 0.43 -14.02 6.36
CA ASN A 247 0.64 -13.49 7.71
C ASN A 247 0.46 -14.58 8.77
N THR A 248 -0.55 -15.43 8.56
CA THR A 248 -0.85 -16.54 9.46
C THR A 248 0.28 -17.57 9.45
N ARG A 249 0.91 -17.84 8.29
CA ARG A 249 2.12 -18.70 8.18
C ARG A 249 3.34 -18.12 8.90
N LEU A 250 3.50 -16.82 8.92
CA LEU A 250 4.64 -16.18 9.61
C LEU A 250 4.44 -16.22 11.14
N ASN A 251 3.19 -16.08 11.60
CA ASN A 251 2.85 -16.00 13.03
C ASN A 251 2.21 -17.31 13.53
N VAL A 252 2.88 -18.45 13.32
CA VAL A 252 2.35 -19.78 13.69
C VAL A 252 2.02 -19.90 15.19
N ALA A 253 2.71 -19.16 16.06
CA ALA A 253 2.51 -19.25 17.51
C ALA A 253 1.37 -18.36 18.07
N ASP A 254 1.05 -17.25 17.40
CA ASP A 254 0.22 -16.17 17.98
C ASP A 254 -1.22 -16.15 17.47
N VAL A 255 -1.53 -16.90 16.41
CA VAL A 255 -2.86 -16.97 15.80
C VAL A 255 -3.67 -18.12 16.39
N ASP A 256 -4.98 -17.94 16.57
CA ASP A 256 -5.88 -19.03 16.95
C ASP A 256 -6.19 -19.95 15.75
N TRP A 257 -5.68 -21.17 15.81
CA TRP A 257 -5.78 -22.17 14.75
C TRP A 257 -6.99 -23.09 14.86
N ALA A 258 -7.61 -23.16 16.04
CA ALA A 258 -8.73 -24.05 16.27
C ALA A 258 -10.01 -23.47 15.71
N GLU A 259 -10.20 -22.15 15.86
CA GLU A 259 -11.46 -21.49 15.49
C GLU A 259 -11.27 -20.42 14.42
N ARG A 260 -10.32 -19.49 14.60
CA ARG A 260 -10.19 -18.31 13.72
C ARG A 260 -9.78 -18.67 12.28
N VAL A 261 -8.69 -19.42 12.09
CA VAL A 261 -8.21 -19.76 10.72
C VAL A 261 -9.20 -20.63 9.95
N PRO A 262 -9.76 -21.72 10.53
CA PRO A 262 -10.83 -22.47 9.90
C PRO A 262 -12.04 -21.61 9.56
N GLY A 263 -12.46 -20.71 10.46
CA GLY A 263 -13.59 -19.80 10.21
C GLY A 263 -13.36 -18.87 9.02
N ILE A 264 -12.15 -18.34 8.86
CA ILE A 264 -11.78 -17.52 7.68
C ILE A 264 -11.87 -18.37 6.40
N ILE A 265 -11.30 -19.58 6.41
CA ILE A 265 -11.30 -20.48 5.25
C ILE A 265 -12.72 -20.93 4.89
N GLU A 266 -13.54 -21.30 5.86
CA GLU A 266 -14.94 -21.71 5.66
C GLU A 266 -15.77 -20.56 5.11
N SER A 267 -15.65 -19.36 5.70
CA SER A 267 -16.31 -18.16 5.17
C SER A 267 -15.87 -17.85 3.74
N ALA A 268 -14.59 -18.04 3.43
CA ALA A 268 -14.08 -17.84 2.08
C ALA A 268 -14.61 -18.89 1.09
N LEU A 269 -14.65 -20.15 1.47
CA LEU A 269 -15.19 -21.23 0.65
C LEU A 269 -16.68 -21.03 0.38
N ASP A 270 -17.48 -20.68 1.40
CA ASP A 270 -18.91 -20.38 1.23
C ASP A 270 -19.14 -19.22 0.27
N HIS A 271 -18.33 -18.16 0.40
CA HIS A 271 -18.40 -17.02 -0.49
C HIS A 271 -18.02 -17.40 -1.94
N VAL A 272 -16.94 -18.16 -2.16
CA VAL A 272 -16.52 -18.62 -3.50
C VAL A 272 -17.56 -19.55 -4.12
N LEU A 273 -18.14 -20.48 -3.35
CA LEU A 273 -19.19 -21.39 -3.81
C LEU A 273 -20.47 -20.65 -4.19
N GLY A 274 -20.84 -19.62 -3.42
CA GLY A 274 -21.94 -18.71 -3.77
C GLY A 274 -21.70 -18.06 -5.12
N ARG A 275 -20.52 -17.48 -5.34
CA ARG A 275 -20.16 -16.81 -6.60
C ARG A 275 -20.15 -17.76 -7.78
N TYR A 276 -19.62 -18.96 -7.61
CA TYR A 276 -19.57 -19.98 -8.64
C TYR A 276 -20.96 -20.36 -9.19
N ARG A 277 -21.95 -20.51 -8.30
CA ARG A 277 -23.34 -20.83 -8.69
C ARG A 277 -23.96 -19.70 -9.48
N SER A 278 -23.78 -18.46 -9.02
CA SER A 278 -24.26 -17.25 -9.69
C SER A 278 -23.65 -17.06 -11.08
N GLU A 279 -22.33 -17.24 -11.22
CA GLU A 279 -21.62 -17.10 -12.49
C GLU A 279 -22.09 -18.12 -13.52
N ARG A 280 -22.35 -19.37 -13.11
CA ARG A 280 -22.93 -20.38 -14.00
C ARG A 280 -24.33 -20.02 -14.48
N HIS A 281 -25.16 -19.47 -13.60
CA HIS A 281 -26.49 -18.98 -13.99
C HIS A 281 -26.38 -17.84 -15.00
N ILE A 282 -25.48 -16.87 -14.76
CA ILE A 282 -25.20 -15.76 -15.68
C ILE A 282 -24.70 -16.27 -17.04
N LEU A 283 -23.77 -17.24 -17.07
CA LEU A 283 -23.25 -17.84 -18.31
C LEU A 283 -24.34 -18.51 -19.14
N ALA A 284 -25.26 -19.23 -18.51
CA ALA A 284 -26.37 -19.87 -19.20
C ALA A 284 -27.27 -18.82 -19.89
N ASN A 285 -27.63 -17.75 -19.17
CA ASN A 285 -28.46 -16.67 -19.70
C ASN A 285 -27.78 -15.92 -20.85
N ILE A 286 -26.48 -15.63 -20.74
CA ILE A 286 -25.74 -14.95 -21.81
C ILE A 286 -25.62 -15.83 -23.05
N ALA A 287 -25.39 -17.13 -22.87
CA ALA A 287 -25.31 -18.07 -23.99
C ALA A 287 -26.64 -18.15 -24.74
N GLU A 288 -27.76 -18.24 -24.02
CA GLU A 288 -29.10 -18.22 -24.61
C GLU A 288 -29.38 -16.90 -25.36
N ASN A 289 -29.08 -15.75 -24.75
CA ASN A 289 -29.24 -14.44 -25.39
C ASN A 289 -28.35 -14.27 -26.63
N ARG A 290 -27.11 -14.79 -26.61
CA ARG A 290 -26.21 -14.80 -27.77
C ARG A 290 -26.77 -15.65 -28.91
N ASP A 291 -27.30 -16.82 -28.59
CA ASP A 291 -27.80 -17.78 -29.58
C ASP A 291 -29.10 -17.27 -30.22
N ALA A 292 -29.91 -16.52 -29.48
CA ALA A 292 -31.07 -15.81 -30.00
C ALA A 292 -30.71 -14.54 -30.79
N ALA A 293 -29.52 -13.95 -30.58
CA ALA A 293 -29.10 -12.73 -31.24
C ALA A 293 -28.83 -12.94 -32.73
N THR A 294 -29.39 -12.07 -33.57
CA THR A 294 -29.16 -12.08 -35.03
C THR A 294 -28.07 -11.08 -35.44
N ASP A 295 -27.88 -10.01 -34.67
CA ASP A 295 -26.86 -8.99 -34.93
C ASP A 295 -25.44 -9.50 -34.59
N ARG A 296 -24.48 -9.19 -35.48
CA ARG A 296 -23.07 -9.56 -35.31
C ARG A 296 -22.42 -8.81 -34.15
N GLY A 297 -22.70 -7.51 -34.00
CA GLY A 297 -22.12 -6.70 -32.91
C GLY A 297 -22.59 -7.16 -31.53
N LEU A 298 -23.87 -7.51 -31.42
CA LEU A 298 -24.44 -8.06 -30.17
C LEU A 298 -23.82 -9.43 -29.81
N ARG A 299 -23.54 -10.29 -30.79
CA ARG A 299 -22.82 -11.56 -30.55
C ARG A 299 -21.37 -11.35 -30.13
N GLU A 300 -20.67 -10.39 -30.71
CA GLU A 300 -19.27 -10.07 -30.34
C GLU A 300 -19.19 -9.61 -28.87
N ARG A 301 -20.08 -8.70 -28.45
CA ARG A 301 -20.19 -8.26 -27.04
C ARG A 301 -20.56 -9.40 -26.09
N ALA A 302 -21.52 -10.25 -26.47
CA ALA A 302 -21.88 -11.41 -25.67
C ALA A 302 -20.71 -12.40 -25.53
N ASN A 303 -19.91 -12.60 -26.58
CA ASN A 303 -18.70 -13.42 -26.51
C ASN A 303 -17.64 -12.81 -25.59
N GLN A 304 -17.47 -11.48 -25.61
CA GLN A 304 -16.59 -10.78 -24.69
C GLN A 304 -17.04 -10.96 -23.23
N LEU A 305 -18.33 -10.82 -22.96
CA LEU A 305 -18.90 -11.03 -21.64
C LEU A 305 -18.70 -12.49 -21.17
N ILE A 306 -18.96 -13.48 -22.04
CA ILE A 306 -18.70 -14.90 -21.76
C ILE A 306 -17.21 -15.11 -21.43
N ALA A 307 -16.29 -14.49 -22.16
CA ALA A 307 -14.86 -14.63 -21.91
C ALA A 307 -14.46 -14.09 -20.52
N VAL A 308 -15.01 -12.93 -20.13
CA VAL A 308 -14.78 -12.34 -18.80
C VAL A 308 -15.34 -13.23 -17.69
N VAL A 309 -16.59 -13.68 -17.80
CA VAL A 309 -17.22 -14.52 -16.77
C VAL A 309 -16.54 -15.88 -16.65
N LYS A 310 -16.12 -16.50 -17.77
CA LYS A 310 -15.33 -17.74 -17.74
C LYS A 310 -13.97 -17.55 -17.09
N ASP A 311 -13.35 -16.38 -17.21
CA ASP A 311 -12.11 -16.09 -16.48
C ASP A 311 -12.33 -16.01 -14.98
N CYS A 312 -13.41 -15.34 -14.54
CA CYS A 312 -13.81 -15.32 -13.13
C CYS A 312 -14.07 -16.74 -12.60
N GLU A 313 -14.79 -17.58 -13.35
CA GLU A 313 -15.06 -18.98 -12.97
C GLU A 313 -13.75 -19.75 -12.75
N ARG A 314 -12.79 -19.66 -13.68
CA ARG A 314 -11.48 -20.32 -13.55
C ARG A 314 -10.71 -19.84 -12.32
N ARG A 315 -10.70 -18.53 -12.05
CA ARG A 315 -10.05 -17.96 -10.85
C ARG A 315 -10.68 -18.47 -9.57
N HIS A 316 -12.01 -18.52 -9.50
CA HIS A 316 -12.73 -19.06 -8.35
C HIS A 316 -12.44 -20.55 -8.13
N GLN A 317 -12.36 -21.34 -9.21
CA GLN A 317 -11.97 -22.75 -9.12
C GLN A 317 -10.52 -22.94 -8.63
N ALA A 318 -9.59 -22.11 -9.13
CA ALA A 318 -8.20 -22.11 -8.68
C ALA A 318 -8.10 -21.74 -7.19
N LEU A 319 -8.80 -20.69 -6.78
CA LEU A 319 -8.88 -20.25 -5.39
C LEU A 319 -9.46 -21.34 -4.48
N HIS A 320 -10.56 -21.96 -4.88
CA HIS A 320 -11.20 -23.04 -4.13
C HIS A 320 -10.25 -24.24 -3.95
N THR A 321 -9.59 -24.67 -5.03
CA THR A 321 -8.61 -25.76 -4.99
C THR A 321 -7.49 -25.44 -4.01
N ARG A 322 -6.98 -24.20 -4.07
CA ARG A 322 -5.91 -23.74 -3.20
C ARG A 322 -6.31 -23.65 -1.74
N LEU A 323 -7.50 -23.14 -1.43
CA LEU A 323 -8.02 -23.07 -0.05
C LEU A 323 -8.16 -24.45 0.60
N ILE A 324 -8.53 -25.48 -0.17
CA ILE A 324 -8.56 -26.86 0.32
C ILE A 324 -7.15 -27.36 0.65
N THR A 325 -6.17 -27.08 -0.21
CA THR A 325 -4.77 -27.51 -0.01
C THR A 325 -4.09 -26.77 1.14
N ILE A 326 -4.40 -25.49 1.32
CA ILE A 326 -3.83 -24.63 2.38
C ILE A 326 -3.99 -25.28 3.76
N ARG A 327 -5.12 -25.93 4.03
CA ARG A 327 -5.38 -26.61 5.30
C ARG A 327 -4.39 -27.75 5.58
N ALA A 328 -3.98 -28.50 4.55
CA ALA A 328 -3.00 -29.57 4.69
C ALA A 328 -1.60 -29.00 4.93
N GLU A 329 -1.18 -28.00 4.14
CA GLU A 329 0.11 -27.33 4.29
C GLU A 329 0.28 -26.68 5.67
N PHE A 330 -0.80 -26.10 6.23
CA PHE A 330 -0.74 -25.56 7.59
C PHE A 330 -0.58 -26.64 8.65
N ARG A 331 -1.25 -27.79 8.52
CA ARG A 331 -1.07 -28.91 9.45
C ARG A 331 0.36 -29.43 9.42
N GLU A 332 0.94 -29.58 8.22
CA GLU A 332 2.35 -29.96 8.07
C GLU A 332 3.29 -28.94 8.72
N ALA A 333 3.06 -27.64 8.52
CA ALA A 333 3.85 -26.59 9.16
C ALA A 333 3.73 -26.59 10.70
N GLN A 334 2.55 -26.92 11.25
CA GLN A 334 2.34 -27.07 12.68
C GLN A 334 3.04 -28.32 13.23
N ASP A 335 2.89 -29.45 12.55
CA ASP A 335 3.57 -30.69 12.92
C ASP A 335 5.09 -30.48 12.88
N GLU A 336 5.62 -29.73 11.91
CA GLU A 336 7.03 -29.34 11.88
C GLU A 336 7.41 -28.45 13.07
N LEU A 337 6.61 -27.42 13.40
CA LEU A 337 6.87 -26.55 14.54
C LEU A 337 6.84 -27.30 15.88
N LEU A 338 5.89 -28.22 16.05
CA LEU A 338 5.72 -29.03 17.27
C LEU A 338 6.75 -30.17 17.36
N SER A 339 7.20 -30.70 16.22
CA SER A 339 8.22 -31.74 16.15
C SER A 339 9.64 -31.20 16.19
N ARG A 340 9.85 -29.91 15.90
CA ARG A 340 11.11 -29.23 16.23
C ARG A 340 11.34 -29.45 17.72
N PRO A 341 12.44 -30.13 18.11
CA PRO A 341 12.77 -30.22 19.52
C PRO A 341 12.80 -28.78 20.02
N PRO A 342 12.20 -28.48 21.21
CA PRO A 342 12.32 -27.15 21.76
C PRO A 342 13.80 -26.84 21.70
N GLY A 343 14.18 -25.85 20.89
CA GLY A 343 15.54 -25.37 20.93
C GLY A 343 15.78 -25.12 22.40
N GLU A 344 16.86 -25.64 22.97
CA GLU A 344 17.29 -25.26 24.30
C GLU A 344 17.69 -23.77 24.25
N VAL A 345 16.74 -22.89 23.96
CA VAL A 345 16.66 -21.61 24.62
C VAL A 345 16.43 -22.02 26.06
N LEU A 346 17.53 -22.31 26.76
CA LEU A 346 17.50 -22.33 28.21
C LEU A 346 16.76 -21.04 28.56
N ARG A 347 15.56 -21.17 29.13
CA ARG A 347 14.92 -20.10 29.87
C ARG A 347 15.77 -19.89 31.12
N VAL A 348 16.98 -19.39 30.91
CA VAL A 348 17.81 -18.84 31.97
C VAL A 348 17.06 -17.58 32.36
N ASP A 349 16.49 -17.60 33.54
CA ASP A 349 16.07 -16.37 34.18
C ASP A 349 17.33 -15.50 34.32
N ILE A 350 17.50 -14.56 33.38
CA ILE A 350 18.70 -13.70 33.29
C ILE A 350 18.88 -12.93 34.60
N GLN A 351 17.78 -12.60 35.27
CA GLN A 351 17.83 -11.90 36.54
C GLN A 351 18.33 -12.81 37.65
N GLN A 352 17.71 -13.97 37.87
CA GLN A 352 18.05 -14.86 38.99
C GLN A 352 19.34 -15.67 38.76
N ALA A 353 19.61 -16.10 37.54
CA ALA A 353 20.71 -17.00 37.24
C ALA A 353 22.01 -16.29 36.82
N LEU A 354 21.93 -15.03 36.39
CA LEU A 354 23.10 -14.25 35.93
C LEU A 354 23.27 -12.94 36.69
N LEU A 355 22.25 -12.09 36.75
CA LEU A 355 22.38 -10.73 37.29
C LEU A 355 22.57 -10.73 38.81
N VAL A 356 21.72 -11.46 39.55
CA VAL A 356 21.79 -11.52 41.02
C VAL A 356 23.15 -12.08 41.49
N PRO A 357 23.67 -13.20 40.95
CA PRO A 357 25.00 -13.69 41.30
C PRO A 357 26.14 -12.73 40.93
N LEU A 358 26.03 -12.00 39.81
CA LEU A 358 27.04 -11.02 39.38
C LEU A 358 27.09 -9.80 40.30
N LEU A 359 25.94 -9.36 40.82
CA LEU A 359 25.85 -8.26 41.79
C LEU A 359 26.40 -8.64 43.17
N CYS A 360 26.45 -9.93 43.51
CA CYS A 360 27.08 -10.43 44.73
C CYS A 360 28.61 -10.57 44.63
N LEU A 361 29.21 -10.39 43.45
CA LEU A 361 30.66 -10.46 43.26
C LEU A 361 31.34 -9.10 43.45
N PRO A 362 32.60 -9.06 43.93
CA PRO A 362 33.40 -7.85 43.89
C PRO A 362 33.52 -7.31 42.46
N VAL A 363 33.50 -5.98 42.30
CA VAL A 363 33.50 -5.28 41.00
C VAL A 363 34.60 -5.77 40.05
N SER A 364 35.78 -6.09 40.58
CA SER A 364 36.91 -6.61 39.80
C SER A 364 36.64 -7.97 39.14
N ARG A 365 35.71 -8.77 39.67
CA ARG A 365 35.31 -10.08 39.13
C ARG A 365 34.01 -10.02 38.32
N ALA A 366 33.14 -9.06 38.59
CA ALA A 366 31.89 -8.88 37.85
C ALA A 366 32.09 -8.15 36.51
N ALA A 367 33.07 -7.25 36.41
CA ALA A 367 33.26 -6.41 35.22
C ALA A 367 33.59 -7.18 33.92
N PRO A 368 34.50 -8.19 33.90
CA PRO A 368 34.82 -8.91 32.67
C PRO A 368 33.64 -9.67 32.01
N PRO A 369 32.81 -10.45 32.74
CA PRO A 369 31.67 -11.13 32.15
C PRO A 369 30.54 -10.17 31.73
N LEU A 370 30.26 -9.12 32.52
CA LEU A 370 29.26 -8.09 32.14
C LEU A 370 29.64 -7.39 30.84
N ARG A 371 30.92 -7.02 30.69
CA ARG A 371 31.40 -6.35 29.47
C ARG A 371 31.24 -7.25 28.25
N ARG A 372 31.56 -8.56 28.37
CA ARG A 372 31.36 -9.52 27.27
C ARG A 372 29.89 -9.73 26.93
N PHE A 373 29.02 -9.80 27.94
CA PHE A 373 27.58 -9.95 27.75
C PHE A 373 26.99 -8.75 27.01
N PHE A 374 27.24 -7.52 27.47
CA PHE A 374 26.72 -6.32 26.82
C PHE A 374 27.28 -6.11 25.41
N THR A 375 28.56 -6.44 25.17
CA THR A 375 29.15 -6.33 23.81
C THR A 375 28.50 -7.31 22.81
N LYS A 376 27.87 -8.39 23.29
CA LYS A 376 27.17 -9.37 22.46
C LYS A 376 25.67 -9.09 22.34
N LEU A 377 25.10 -8.36 23.30
CA LEU A 377 23.68 -7.99 23.34
C LEU A 377 23.40 -6.72 22.54
N SER A 378 24.34 -5.78 22.55
CA SER A 378 24.37 -4.69 21.58
C SER A 378 24.64 -5.32 20.22
N GLY A 379 23.73 -5.16 19.25
CA GLY A 379 23.91 -5.62 17.87
C GLY A 379 25.19 -5.07 17.22
N PRO A 380 25.48 -5.39 15.95
CA PRO A 380 26.65 -4.83 15.27
C PRO A 380 26.63 -3.31 15.41
N ALA A 381 27.60 -2.76 16.15
CA ALA A 381 27.73 -1.32 16.28
C ALA A 381 28.03 -0.77 14.88
N ASP A 382 27.24 0.20 14.44
CA ASP A 382 27.49 0.91 13.20
C ASP A 382 28.95 1.35 13.15
N VAL A 383 29.64 0.95 12.08
CA VAL A 383 31.02 1.33 11.83
C VAL A 383 31.01 2.79 11.41
N VAL A 384 31.35 3.70 12.32
CA VAL A 384 31.65 5.09 11.98
C VAL A 384 33.16 5.29 12.06
N LEU A 385 33.82 5.30 10.90
CA LEU A 385 35.18 5.81 10.76
C LEU A 385 35.13 7.22 10.14
N GLY A 386 35.49 8.20 10.97
CA GLY A 386 36.30 9.34 10.56
C GLY A 386 35.60 10.69 10.39
N ASP A 387 35.54 11.49 11.47
CA ASP A 387 36.03 12.89 11.48
C ASP A 387 36.06 13.43 12.92
N VAL A 388 37.23 13.89 13.39
CA VAL A 388 37.41 14.41 14.76
C VAL A 388 36.89 15.85 14.88
N ASP A 389 36.82 16.61 13.78
CA ASP A 389 36.32 17.98 13.80
C ASP A 389 34.81 18.05 14.02
N ARG A 390 34.06 17.04 13.54
CA ARG A 390 32.60 16.99 13.71
C ARG A 390 32.18 16.67 15.15
N LEU A 391 32.98 15.86 15.84
CA LEU A 391 32.77 15.49 17.25
C LEU A 391 32.98 16.67 18.20
N LEU A 392 33.87 17.61 17.85
CA LEU A 392 34.10 18.82 18.64
C LEU A 392 32.99 19.86 18.44
N CYS A 393 32.38 19.94 17.25
CA CYS A 393 31.22 20.80 17.01
C CYS A 393 29.98 20.32 17.77
N GLU A 394 29.71 19.00 17.81
CA GLU A 394 28.58 18.44 18.57
C GLU A 394 28.75 18.56 20.09
N LEU A 395 29.99 18.48 20.60
CA LEU A 395 30.28 18.69 22.03
C LEU A 395 30.17 20.16 22.48
N ALA A 396 30.13 21.10 21.55
CA ALA A 396 30.06 22.53 21.83
C ALA A 396 28.65 23.13 21.73
N GLU A 397 27.64 22.37 21.27
CA GLU A 397 26.25 22.81 21.30
C GLU A 397 25.65 22.68 22.71
N PRO A 398 25.02 23.72 23.27
CA PRO A 398 24.39 23.64 24.57
C PRO A 398 23.15 22.73 24.49
N GLN A 399 23.18 21.61 25.22
CA GLN A 399 22.07 20.66 25.24
C GLN A 399 20.77 21.34 25.68
N VAL A 400 19.77 21.34 24.79
CA VAL A 400 18.38 21.67 25.13
C VAL A 400 17.87 20.60 26.07
N ARG A 401 17.36 21.04 27.24
CA ARG A 401 16.74 20.17 28.25
C ARG A 401 15.59 19.37 27.64
N LEU A 402 15.74 18.05 27.62
CA LEU A 402 14.64 17.11 27.38
C LEU A 402 13.79 17.01 28.67
N GLU A 403 12.93 18.00 28.89
CA GLU A 403 11.80 17.84 29.81
C GLU A 403 10.69 17.11 29.04
N HIS A 404 10.14 16.04 29.62
CA HIS A 404 9.04 15.15 29.17
C HIS A 404 9.45 13.76 28.64
N LEU A 405 10.04 12.94 29.52
CA LEU A 405 9.63 11.53 29.61
C LEU A 405 8.59 11.46 30.73
N GLY A 406 7.44 10.87 30.42
CA GLY A 406 6.21 10.88 31.23
C GLY A 406 6.36 10.36 32.66
N ALA A 407 5.32 10.60 33.46
CA ALA A 407 5.27 10.29 34.88
C ALA A 407 5.48 8.81 35.19
N ALA A 408 6.09 8.54 36.35
CA ALA A 408 6.33 7.21 36.88
C ALA A 408 5.01 6.44 37.06
N VAL A 409 4.99 5.19 36.58
CA VAL A 409 3.91 4.24 36.86
C VAL A 409 4.20 3.61 38.24
N ASP A 410 3.26 3.75 39.18
CA ASP A 410 3.34 3.12 40.50
C ASP A 410 3.22 1.58 40.40
N GLU A 411 3.96 0.88 41.26
CA GLU A 411 4.09 -0.59 41.28
C GLU A 411 2.74 -1.31 41.43
N PRO A 412 2.50 -2.44 40.73
CA PRO A 412 1.31 -3.25 40.96
C PRO A 412 1.43 -4.05 42.26
N GLU A 413 0.50 -3.84 43.20
CA GLU A 413 0.34 -4.67 44.39
C GLU A 413 0.03 -6.13 44.00
N LEU A 414 0.92 -7.05 44.38
CA LEU A 414 0.67 -8.48 44.31
C LEU A 414 -0.28 -8.88 45.46
N LEU A 415 -1.51 -9.25 45.12
CA LEU A 415 -2.44 -9.91 46.04
C LEU A 415 -1.86 -11.26 46.49
N THR A 416 -1.84 -11.47 47.82
CA THR A 416 -1.52 -12.74 48.47
C THR A 416 -2.74 -13.62 48.63
#